data_AF-A0A1F0NQ62-F1
#
_entry.id   AF-A0A1F0NQ62-F1
#
_cell.length_a   1.000
_cell.length_b   1.000
_cell.length_c   1.000
_cell.angle_alpha   90.00
_cell.angle_beta   90.00
_cell.angle_gamma   90.00
#
_symmetry.space_group_name_H-M   'P 1'
#
loop_
_entity.id
_entity.type
_entity.pdbx_description
1 polymer ?
#
loop_
_entity_poly.entity_id
_entity_poly.type
_entity_poly.pdbx_seq_one_letter_code
_entity_poly.pdbx_strand_id
1 'polypeptide(L)'
;MGRRLRDNITSHYFEAANRLASKRARRKVIAYVESYDDVFFWRTILSRFETQDRYFEVMLPTRMSHLERGKKAAINSLLNGVGQDMIACVDADYDYLMQGASPNSRMLLENPYVFHTFAYSIENLQCYASTLHDVAVAVTLNDHQIFDFNDFMRQYSEAIYPLYVWNIWYYRSTHYGEFTITDFNHIIDVGDINIDYPEIALERLRKKVGRAVEKLRQRNPDARESYQQVKEDMKRLGVNAHNTYLYIQGHHLFDHVTLPLLERVCNRLMREREREISRLSLHNVQYQTEISSYRNSVGDAQKMLKKNMGYLLSPQYEQILDALKAAWESKEAVSSASQQEQNKTLNNENHQNREATFRARK
;
A
#
# COMPACT_ATOMS: atom_id res chain seq x y z
N MET A 1 16.57 6.21 -32.97
CA MET A 1 15.25 5.75 -32.52
C MET A 1 14.37 6.96 -32.25
N GLY A 2 13.23 7.08 -32.92
CA GLY A 2 12.33 8.23 -32.73
C GLY A 2 11.56 8.13 -31.41
N ARG A 3 11.56 9.22 -30.62
CA ARG A 3 10.74 9.33 -29.40
C ARG A 3 9.27 9.31 -29.79
N ARG A 4 8.45 8.50 -29.12
CA ARG A 4 6.99 8.45 -29.33
C ARG A 4 6.34 9.59 -28.55
N LEU A 5 5.17 10.06 -28.99
CA LEU A 5 4.40 11.11 -28.29
C LEU A 5 4.16 10.81 -26.80
N ARG A 6 3.97 9.53 -26.48
CA ARG A 6 3.76 9.05 -25.10
C ARG A 6 5.01 9.19 -24.21
N ASP A 7 6.20 9.18 -24.81
CA ASP A 7 7.47 9.33 -24.09
C ASP A 7 7.70 10.79 -23.63
N ASN A 8 6.84 11.72 -24.05
CA ASN A 8 6.88 13.13 -23.65
C ASN A 8 5.81 13.50 -22.60
N ILE A 9 5.01 12.54 -22.12
CA ILE A 9 4.09 12.76 -21.00
C ILE A 9 4.90 12.68 -19.70
N THR A 10 5.46 13.82 -19.31
CA THR A 10 6.28 13.99 -18.09
C THR A 10 5.64 15.03 -17.17
N SER A 11 6.19 15.23 -15.97
CA SER A 11 5.76 16.33 -15.10
C SER A 11 5.82 17.68 -15.81
N HIS A 12 6.79 17.93 -16.69
CA HIS A 12 6.87 19.20 -17.43
C HIS A 12 5.72 19.40 -18.42
N TYR A 13 5.18 18.31 -18.97
CA TYR A 13 3.99 18.39 -19.82
C TYR A 13 2.78 18.89 -19.02
N PHE A 14 2.55 18.32 -17.83
CA PHE A 14 1.46 18.74 -16.96
C PHE A 14 1.70 20.13 -16.35
N GLU A 15 2.94 20.48 -16.06
CA GLU A 15 3.34 21.83 -15.65
C GLU A 15 2.96 22.87 -16.72
N ALA A 16 3.31 22.61 -17.99
CA ALA A 16 2.94 23.48 -19.10
C ALA A 16 1.43 23.58 -19.27
N ALA A 17 0.70 22.47 -19.16
CA ALA A 17 -0.76 22.46 -19.20
C ALA A 17 -1.38 23.29 -18.07
N ASN A 18 -0.84 23.20 -16.85
CA ASN A 18 -1.27 24.02 -15.70
C ASN A 18 -1.01 25.51 -15.94
N ARG A 19 0.10 25.88 -16.60
CA ARG A 19 0.41 27.29 -16.94
C ARG A 19 -0.51 27.87 -18.03
N LEU A 20 -1.03 27.03 -18.92
CA LEU A 20 -1.98 27.43 -19.96
C LEU A 20 -3.42 27.57 -19.43
N ALA A 21 -3.71 27.01 -18.27
CA ALA A 21 -5.01 27.14 -17.63
C ALA A 21 -5.26 28.57 -17.12
N SER A 22 -6.52 28.91 -16.82
CA SER A 22 -6.85 30.24 -16.28
C SER A 22 -6.12 30.49 -14.96
N LYS A 23 -5.84 31.76 -14.63
CA LYS A 23 -5.23 32.14 -13.33
C LYS A 23 -6.03 31.72 -12.10
N ARG A 24 -7.32 31.40 -12.25
CA ARG A 24 -8.22 30.92 -11.19
C ARG A 24 -8.36 29.39 -11.18
N ALA A 25 -7.73 28.69 -12.13
CA ALA A 25 -7.81 27.24 -12.20
C ALA A 25 -6.91 26.62 -11.13
N ARG A 26 -7.44 25.58 -10.46
CA ARG A 26 -6.66 24.76 -9.53
C ARG A 26 -5.56 24.04 -10.31
N ARG A 27 -4.35 24.03 -9.76
CA ARG A 27 -3.21 23.26 -10.28
C ARG A 27 -3.53 21.78 -10.19
N LYS A 28 -3.48 21.08 -11.32
CA LYS A 28 -3.73 19.64 -11.37
C LYS A 28 -2.42 18.87 -11.19
N VAL A 29 -2.39 17.94 -10.25
CA VAL A 29 -1.31 16.96 -10.11
C VAL A 29 -1.82 15.58 -10.51
N ILE A 30 -1.13 14.94 -11.44
CA ILE A 30 -1.43 13.56 -11.83
C ILE A 30 -0.76 12.59 -10.88
N ALA A 31 -1.50 11.61 -10.38
CA ALA A 31 -0.95 10.50 -9.60
C ALA A 31 -1.13 9.20 -10.39
N TYR A 32 -0.01 8.61 -10.83
CA TYR A 32 -0.02 7.33 -11.51
C TYR A 32 0.02 6.17 -10.53
N VAL A 33 -0.86 5.19 -10.74
CA VAL A 33 -0.97 3.96 -9.94
C VAL A 33 -0.82 2.70 -10.80
N GLU A 34 -0.50 1.56 -10.17
CA GLU A 34 -0.20 0.30 -10.87
C GLU A 34 -1.45 -0.40 -11.39
N SER A 35 -2.54 -0.29 -10.63
CA SER A 35 -3.75 -1.05 -10.84
C SER A 35 -5.02 -0.21 -10.67
N TYR A 36 -6.14 -0.72 -11.18
CA TYR A 36 -7.45 -0.09 -10.98
C TYR A 36 -7.90 -0.19 -9.52
N ASP A 37 -7.50 -1.25 -8.83
CA ASP A 37 -7.85 -1.49 -7.43
C ASP A 37 -7.15 -0.45 -6.52
N ASP A 38 -6.03 0.11 -6.96
CA ASP A 38 -5.23 1.11 -6.22
C ASP A 38 -5.82 2.52 -6.29
N VAL A 39 -6.65 2.79 -7.31
CA VAL A 39 -7.17 4.14 -7.59
C VAL A 39 -7.91 4.69 -6.39
N PHE A 40 -8.80 3.88 -5.80
CA PHE A 40 -9.60 4.31 -4.66
C PHE A 40 -8.74 4.56 -3.40
N PHE A 41 -7.76 3.69 -3.15
CA PHE A 41 -6.82 3.83 -2.04
C PHE A 41 -6.06 5.16 -2.13
N TRP A 42 -5.32 5.38 -3.23
CA TRP A 42 -4.52 6.60 -3.39
C TRP A 42 -5.38 7.85 -3.53
N ARG A 43 -6.55 7.77 -4.16
CA ARG A 43 -7.50 8.89 -4.22
C ARG A 43 -7.91 9.35 -2.83
N THR A 44 -8.18 8.40 -1.94
CA THR A 44 -8.59 8.67 -0.55
C THR A 44 -7.48 9.38 0.20
N ILE A 45 -6.23 8.89 0.12
CA ILE A 45 -5.09 9.51 0.80
C ILE A 45 -4.80 10.91 0.24
N LEU A 46 -4.65 11.02 -1.08
CA LEU A 46 -4.29 12.28 -1.74
C LEU A 46 -5.35 13.36 -1.59
N SER A 47 -6.62 12.99 -1.41
CA SER A 47 -7.71 13.95 -1.15
C SER A 47 -7.44 14.84 0.06
N ARG A 48 -6.72 14.32 1.07
CA ARG A 48 -6.36 15.08 2.29
C ARG A 48 -5.32 16.17 2.03
N PHE A 49 -4.63 16.11 0.89
CA PHE A 49 -3.60 17.07 0.47
C PHE A 49 -4.10 18.02 -0.63
N GLU A 50 -5.38 17.95 -0.98
CA GLU A 50 -6.00 18.94 -1.87
C GLU A 50 -6.20 20.27 -1.15
N THR A 51 -6.06 21.34 -1.90
CA THR A 51 -6.28 22.71 -1.42
C THR A 51 -7.16 23.48 -2.40
N GLN A 52 -7.47 24.74 -2.07
CA GLN A 52 -8.14 25.65 -2.99
C GLN A 52 -7.34 25.90 -4.28
N ASP A 53 -6.03 25.64 -4.26
CA ASP A 53 -5.13 25.88 -5.38
C ASP A 53 -4.63 24.59 -6.05
N ARG A 54 -4.89 23.41 -5.46
CA ARG A 54 -4.38 22.12 -5.95
C ARG A 54 -5.39 20.99 -5.84
N TYR A 55 -5.42 20.12 -6.83
CA TYR A 55 -6.14 18.84 -6.77
C TYR A 55 -5.36 17.70 -7.41
N PHE A 56 -5.75 16.48 -7.09
CA PHE A 56 -5.15 15.26 -7.63
C PHE A 56 -6.11 14.54 -8.56
N GLU A 57 -5.58 14.05 -9.68
CA GLU A 57 -6.26 13.11 -10.57
C GLU A 57 -5.47 11.80 -10.57
N VAL A 58 -6.08 10.75 -10.02
CA VAL A 58 -5.47 9.42 -9.95
C VAL A 58 -5.83 8.63 -11.19
N MET A 59 -4.84 8.15 -11.93
CA MET A 59 -5.07 7.39 -13.16
C MET A 59 -3.99 6.35 -13.42
N LEU A 60 -4.25 5.44 -14.36
CA LEU A 60 -3.25 4.48 -14.82
C LEU A 60 -2.44 5.06 -15.99
N PRO A 61 -1.18 4.64 -16.15
CA PRO A 61 -0.42 4.88 -17.37
C PRO A 61 -1.19 4.41 -18.62
N THR A 62 -1.22 5.19 -19.70
CA THR A 62 -1.92 4.79 -20.92
C THR A 62 -1.24 3.59 -21.60
N ARG A 63 -1.75 2.38 -21.31
CA ARG A 63 -1.45 1.03 -21.85
C ARG A 63 -0.16 0.92 -22.68
N MET A 64 0.88 0.32 -22.10
CA MET A 64 1.80 -0.54 -22.85
C MET A 64 1.01 -1.78 -23.29
N SER A 65 1.22 -2.24 -24.52
CA SER A 65 0.39 -3.24 -25.21
C SER A 65 0.43 -4.67 -24.65
N HIS A 66 1.08 -4.92 -23.51
CA HIS A 66 1.14 -6.24 -22.87
C HIS A 66 0.77 -6.14 -21.38
N LEU A 67 -0.39 -6.72 -21.03
CA LEU A 67 -0.83 -6.97 -19.66
C LEU A 67 0.02 -8.09 -19.04
N GLU A 68 0.11 -8.07 -17.71
CA GLU A 68 0.74 -9.05 -16.81
C GLU A 68 2.19 -8.78 -16.39
N ARG A 69 3.19 -8.69 -17.27
CA ARG A 69 4.59 -8.29 -16.88
C ARG A 69 4.91 -6.80 -17.08
N GLY A 70 3.99 -6.04 -17.66
CA GLY A 70 4.22 -4.68 -18.17
C GLY A 70 3.83 -3.52 -17.25
N LYS A 71 3.18 -3.74 -16.10
CA LYS A 71 2.66 -2.63 -15.25
C LYS A 71 3.73 -1.99 -14.38
N LYS A 72 4.49 -2.79 -13.62
CA LYS A 72 5.68 -2.33 -12.89
C LYS A 72 6.74 -1.77 -13.84
N ALA A 73 6.91 -2.39 -15.01
CA ALA A 73 7.78 -1.87 -16.07
C ALA A 73 7.28 -0.52 -16.65
N ALA A 74 5.97 -0.35 -16.83
CA ALA A 74 5.38 0.90 -17.30
C ALA A 74 5.54 2.02 -16.27
N ILE A 75 5.29 1.75 -14.98
CA ILE A 75 5.59 2.72 -13.94
C ILE A 75 7.09 3.01 -13.89
N ASN A 76 7.95 1.99 -13.84
CA ASN A 76 9.41 2.18 -13.85
C ASN A 76 9.90 3.02 -15.03
N SER A 77 9.26 2.92 -16.20
CA SER A 77 9.57 3.79 -17.35
C SER A 77 9.14 5.25 -17.14
N LEU A 78 8.04 5.47 -16.40
CA LEU A 78 7.52 6.78 -16.03
C LEU A 78 8.24 7.40 -14.83
N LEU A 79 8.91 6.60 -14.00
CA LEU A 79 9.61 7.07 -12.79
C LEU A 79 10.77 8.03 -13.08
N ASN A 80 11.28 8.07 -14.32
CA ASN A 80 12.24 9.08 -14.74
C ASN A 80 11.60 10.42 -15.14
N GLY A 81 10.28 10.43 -15.39
CA GLY A 81 9.52 11.60 -15.84
C GLY A 81 8.67 12.27 -14.75
N VAL A 82 8.58 11.67 -13.55
CA VAL A 82 7.81 12.22 -12.41
C VAL A 82 8.42 13.50 -11.87
N GLY A 83 7.58 14.31 -11.24
CA GLY A 83 7.89 15.65 -10.76
C GLY A 83 6.68 16.29 -10.06
N GLN A 84 6.75 17.60 -9.85
CA GLN A 84 5.76 18.33 -9.04
C GLN A 84 4.30 18.19 -9.52
N ASP A 85 4.08 18.01 -10.82
CA ASP A 85 2.76 17.90 -11.44
C ASP A 85 2.39 16.47 -11.85
N MET A 86 3.30 15.51 -11.62
CA MET A 86 3.12 14.10 -11.98
C MET A 86 3.87 13.21 -11.01
N ILE A 87 3.17 12.57 -10.08
CA ILE A 87 3.74 11.67 -9.07
C ILE A 87 3.43 10.20 -9.43
N ALA A 88 4.17 9.29 -8.81
CA ALA A 88 3.88 7.85 -8.86
C ALA A 88 3.56 7.32 -7.47
N CYS A 89 2.62 6.39 -7.43
CA CYS A 89 2.05 5.78 -6.24
C CYS A 89 2.07 4.26 -6.45
N VAL A 90 2.92 3.55 -5.72
CA VAL A 90 3.29 2.14 -5.99
C VAL A 90 3.18 1.27 -4.74
N ASP A 91 3.11 -0.03 -4.95
CA ASP A 91 3.33 -0.97 -3.85
C ASP A 91 4.81 -1.01 -3.47
N ALA A 92 5.11 -1.22 -2.19
CA ALA A 92 6.50 -1.24 -1.74
C ALA A 92 7.22 -2.56 -2.08
N ASP A 93 6.47 -3.65 -2.28
CA ASP A 93 6.97 -5.01 -2.43
C ASP A 93 8.08 -5.30 -1.38
N TYR A 94 9.15 -5.98 -1.78
CA TYR A 94 10.39 -6.02 -1.01
C TYR A 94 11.29 -4.80 -1.25
N ASP A 95 11.00 -3.97 -2.26
CA ASP A 95 11.88 -2.86 -2.65
C ASP A 95 12.09 -1.86 -1.50
N TYR A 96 11.09 -1.61 -0.65
CA TYR A 96 11.30 -0.83 0.57
C TYR A 96 12.26 -1.53 1.55
N LEU A 97 12.11 -2.83 1.78
CA LEU A 97 13.02 -3.58 2.65
C LEU A 97 14.38 -3.85 2.02
N MET A 98 14.58 -3.59 0.74
CA MET A 98 15.87 -3.78 0.08
C MET A 98 16.88 -2.66 0.37
N GLN A 99 16.43 -1.50 0.87
CA GLN A 99 17.30 -0.42 1.36
C GLN A 99 18.44 -0.04 0.40
N GLY A 100 18.13 0.08 -0.89
CA GLY A 100 19.06 0.48 -1.95
C GLY A 100 19.88 -0.65 -2.59
N ALA A 101 19.69 -1.91 -2.16
CA ALA A 101 20.37 -3.06 -2.75
C ALA A 101 19.96 -3.33 -4.20
N SER A 102 18.73 -2.96 -4.59
CA SER A 102 18.25 -3.05 -5.98
C SER A 102 18.09 -1.66 -6.62
N PRO A 103 18.17 -1.52 -7.95
CA PRO A 103 17.85 -0.26 -8.63
C PRO A 103 16.44 0.26 -8.33
N ASN A 104 15.44 -0.64 -8.24
CA ASN A 104 14.07 -0.27 -7.90
C ASN A 104 13.97 0.27 -6.47
N SER A 105 14.66 -0.37 -5.53
CA SER A 105 14.74 0.08 -4.15
C SER A 105 15.36 1.47 -4.03
N ARG A 106 16.48 1.74 -4.72
CA ARG A 106 17.07 3.08 -4.77
C ARG A 106 16.10 4.11 -5.33
N MET A 107 15.46 3.80 -6.46
CA MET A 107 14.49 4.69 -7.09
C MET A 107 13.29 4.99 -6.19
N LEU A 108 12.78 3.99 -5.47
CA LEU A 108 11.68 4.13 -4.51
C LEU A 108 12.06 4.98 -3.29
N LEU A 109 13.31 4.92 -2.84
CA LEU A 109 13.81 5.64 -1.65
C LEU A 109 14.33 7.06 -1.96
N GLU A 110 14.93 7.27 -3.13
CA GLU A 110 15.62 8.52 -3.46
C GLU A 110 14.74 9.51 -4.22
N ASN A 111 13.66 9.05 -4.87
CA ASN A 111 12.82 9.93 -5.69
C ASN A 111 11.68 10.59 -4.86
N PRO A 112 11.69 11.92 -4.68
CA PRO A 112 10.72 12.63 -3.83
C PRO A 112 9.32 12.77 -4.46
N TYR A 113 9.10 12.16 -5.63
CA TYR A 113 7.82 12.12 -6.34
C TYR A 113 7.27 10.70 -6.48
N VAL A 114 7.90 9.73 -5.80
CA VAL A 114 7.43 8.35 -5.68
C VAL A 114 6.96 8.12 -4.26
N PHE A 115 5.69 7.73 -4.12
CA PHE A 115 5.08 7.38 -2.86
C PHE A 115 4.75 5.90 -2.89
N HIS A 116 4.91 5.22 -1.77
CA HIS A 116 4.65 3.79 -1.67
C HIS A 116 3.89 3.45 -0.39
N THR A 117 3.37 2.23 -0.31
CA THR A 117 2.45 1.80 0.75
C THR A 117 3.08 1.61 2.13
N PHE A 118 4.42 1.59 2.25
CA PHE A 118 5.22 1.22 3.43
C PHE A 118 4.92 -0.17 4.06
N ALA A 119 3.82 -0.83 3.68
CA ALA A 119 3.57 -2.26 3.74
C ALA A 119 4.00 -2.92 2.42
N TYR A 120 3.91 -4.25 2.30
CA TYR A 120 4.25 -4.93 1.04
C TYR A 120 3.36 -4.44 -0.12
N SER A 121 2.04 -4.43 0.06
CA SER A 121 1.09 -3.88 -0.92
C SER A 121 -0.19 -3.33 -0.26
N ILE A 122 -1.09 -2.77 -1.08
CA ILE A 122 -2.42 -2.33 -0.66
C ILE A 122 -3.22 -3.48 -0.05
N GLU A 123 -3.14 -4.71 -0.59
CA GLU A 123 -3.85 -5.88 -0.04
C GLU A 123 -3.44 -6.15 1.41
N ASN A 124 -2.16 -5.98 1.76
CA ASN A 124 -1.73 -6.12 3.15
C ASN A 124 -2.43 -5.12 4.08
N LEU A 125 -2.59 -3.88 3.63
CA LEU A 125 -3.27 -2.82 4.37
C LEU A 125 -4.78 -3.08 4.48
N GLN A 126 -5.41 -3.63 3.43
CA GLN A 126 -6.81 -4.09 3.49
C GLN A 126 -7.00 -5.22 4.51
N CYS A 127 -5.98 -6.04 4.73
CA CYS A 127 -5.97 -7.12 5.72
C CYS A 127 -5.54 -6.68 7.13
N TYR A 128 -5.51 -5.38 7.44
CA TYR A 128 -5.09 -4.88 8.75
C TYR A 128 -5.97 -5.47 9.87
N ALA A 129 -5.33 -6.23 10.77
CA ALA A 129 -6.01 -7.14 11.68
C ALA A 129 -7.05 -6.46 12.58
N SER A 130 -6.76 -5.24 13.03
CA SER A 130 -7.60 -4.52 13.99
C SER A 130 -8.97 -4.11 13.45
N THR A 131 -9.19 -4.17 12.14
CA THR A 131 -10.50 -3.83 11.54
C THR A 131 -11.21 -5.02 10.91
N LEU A 132 -10.65 -6.24 10.98
CA LEU A 132 -11.27 -7.42 10.39
C LEU A 132 -12.60 -7.80 11.06
N HIS A 133 -12.73 -7.52 12.37
CA HIS A 133 -14.02 -7.67 13.07
C HIS A 133 -15.08 -6.74 12.45
N ASP A 134 -14.78 -5.46 12.29
CA ASP A 134 -15.70 -4.48 11.68
C ASP A 134 -16.12 -4.89 10.26
N VAL A 135 -15.20 -5.48 9.48
CA VAL A 135 -15.53 -6.05 8.18
C VAL A 135 -16.53 -7.20 8.32
N ALA A 136 -16.34 -8.11 9.27
CA ALA A 136 -17.29 -9.20 9.54
C ALA A 136 -18.67 -8.65 9.97
N VAL A 137 -18.71 -7.60 10.80
CA VAL A 137 -19.95 -6.92 11.19
C VAL A 137 -20.63 -6.28 9.99
N ALA A 138 -19.89 -5.56 9.14
CA ALA A 138 -20.44 -4.93 7.94
C ALA A 138 -21.00 -5.94 6.93
N VAL A 139 -20.38 -7.12 6.85
CA VAL A 139 -20.83 -8.22 5.98
C VAL A 139 -22.06 -8.92 6.54
N THR A 140 -22.10 -9.18 7.85
CA THR A 140 -23.10 -10.06 8.45
C THR A 140 -24.21 -9.35 9.20
N LEU A 141 -24.07 -8.04 9.45
CA LEU A 141 -24.96 -7.27 10.32
C LEU A 141 -25.08 -7.91 11.72
N ASN A 142 -24.01 -8.54 12.18
CA ASN A 142 -23.92 -9.22 13.47
C ASN A 142 -22.59 -8.91 14.16
N ASP A 143 -22.67 -8.25 15.32
CA ASP A 143 -21.51 -7.78 16.11
C ASP A 143 -21.07 -8.77 17.20
N HIS A 144 -21.54 -10.02 17.15
CA HIS A 144 -21.10 -11.03 18.10
C HIS A 144 -19.61 -11.38 17.86
N GLN A 145 -18.75 -11.09 18.83
CA GLN A 145 -17.32 -11.35 18.72
C GLN A 145 -17.00 -12.83 18.99
N ILE A 146 -17.01 -13.65 17.93
CA ILE A 146 -16.75 -15.10 18.00
C ILE A 146 -15.28 -15.48 17.69
N PHE A 147 -14.46 -14.53 17.25
CA PHE A 147 -13.09 -14.79 16.83
C PHE A 147 -12.18 -13.57 17.07
N ASP A 148 -10.96 -13.80 17.57
CA ASP A 148 -9.95 -12.75 17.77
C ASP A 148 -8.98 -12.70 16.57
N PHE A 149 -9.29 -11.82 15.62
CA PHE A 149 -8.44 -11.58 14.45
C PHE A 149 -7.08 -10.99 14.82
N ASN A 150 -7.01 -10.13 15.84
CA ASN A 150 -5.75 -9.49 16.22
C ASN A 150 -4.77 -10.52 16.77
N ASP A 151 -5.24 -11.38 17.68
CA ASP A 151 -4.39 -12.42 18.26
C ASP A 151 -3.96 -13.45 17.21
N PHE A 152 -4.87 -13.89 16.34
CA PHE A 152 -4.54 -14.82 15.26
C PHE A 152 -3.47 -14.25 14.32
N MET A 153 -3.64 -13.01 13.84
CA MET A 153 -2.72 -12.38 12.89
C MET A 153 -1.36 -12.08 13.52
N ARG A 154 -1.34 -11.73 14.82
CA ARG A 154 -0.10 -11.60 15.60
C ARG A 154 0.64 -12.93 15.69
N GLN A 155 -0.05 -14.00 16.09
CA GLN A 155 0.56 -15.33 16.20
C GLN A 155 1.02 -15.89 14.85
N TYR A 156 0.26 -15.64 13.78
CA TYR A 156 0.64 -15.98 12.41
C TYR A 156 1.93 -15.25 12.02
N SER A 157 2.01 -13.95 12.29
CA SER A 157 3.20 -13.13 12.01
C SER A 157 4.43 -13.62 12.76
N GLU A 158 4.28 -13.94 14.05
CA GLU A 158 5.36 -14.47 14.88
C GLU A 158 5.86 -15.81 14.34
N ALA A 159 4.95 -16.67 13.88
CA ALA A 159 5.27 -17.98 13.36
C ALA A 159 6.11 -17.89 12.06
N ILE A 160 5.83 -16.94 11.18
CA ILE A 160 6.50 -16.80 9.89
C ILE A 160 7.76 -15.92 9.95
N TYR A 161 7.88 -15.04 10.96
CA TYR A 161 8.92 -14.02 11.04
C TYR A 161 10.36 -14.54 10.87
N PRO A 162 10.81 -15.63 11.53
CA PRO A 162 12.18 -16.10 11.39
C PRO A 162 12.53 -16.50 9.95
N LEU A 163 11.57 -17.09 9.23
CA LEU A 163 11.71 -17.45 7.82
C LEU A 163 11.63 -16.23 6.91
N TYR A 164 10.81 -15.25 7.27
CA TYR A 164 10.71 -14.00 6.53
C TYR A 164 12.02 -13.22 6.55
N VAL A 165 12.71 -13.16 7.69
CA VAL A 165 14.07 -12.56 7.77
C VAL A 165 15.04 -13.28 6.82
N TRP A 166 14.98 -14.61 6.75
CA TRP A 166 15.77 -15.36 5.76
C TRP A 166 15.40 -15.00 4.32
N ASN A 167 14.11 -14.82 4.03
CA ASN A 167 13.68 -14.43 2.69
C ASN A 167 14.27 -13.07 2.29
N ILE A 168 14.16 -12.06 3.15
CA ILE A 168 14.78 -10.75 2.90
C ILE A 168 16.30 -10.86 2.80
N TRP A 169 16.95 -11.65 3.66
CA TRP A 169 18.39 -11.88 3.59
C TRP A 169 18.82 -12.44 2.23
N TYR A 170 18.10 -13.43 1.70
CA TYR A 170 18.39 -13.98 0.37
C TYR A 170 18.24 -12.94 -0.72
N TYR A 171 17.18 -12.12 -0.68
CA TYR A 171 16.97 -11.02 -1.63
C TYR A 171 18.03 -9.92 -1.52
N ARG A 172 18.67 -9.73 -0.35
CA ARG A 172 19.79 -8.81 -0.13
C ARG A 172 21.15 -9.40 -0.54
N SER A 173 21.21 -10.69 -0.79
CA SER A 173 22.43 -11.42 -1.14
C SER A 173 22.52 -11.67 -2.65
N THR A 174 23.70 -12.12 -3.11
CA THR A 174 23.90 -12.59 -4.48
C THR A 174 23.18 -13.91 -4.80
N HIS A 175 22.59 -14.58 -3.80
CA HIS A 175 22.00 -15.92 -3.89
C HIS A 175 20.46 -15.91 -3.91
N TYR A 176 19.82 -14.81 -4.31
CA TYR A 176 18.36 -14.63 -4.23
C TYR A 176 17.54 -15.77 -4.87
N GLY A 177 18.10 -16.49 -5.85
CA GLY A 177 17.45 -17.60 -6.53
C GLY A 177 17.30 -18.88 -5.69
N GLU A 178 17.97 -18.98 -4.54
CA GLU A 178 17.96 -20.19 -3.71
C GLU A 178 16.77 -20.27 -2.73
N PHE A 179 16.17 -19.13 -2.40
CA PHE A 179 14.96 -19.07 -1.59
C PHE A 179 14.09 -17.88 -2.00
N THR A 180 13.16 -18.14 -2.91
CA THR A 180 12.32 -17.12 -3.55
C THR A 180 11.08 -16.80 -2.73
N ILE A 181 10.36 -15.74 -3.09
CA ILE A 181 9.03 -15.43 -2.52
C ILE A 181 8.03 -16.59 -2.72
N THR A 182 8.13 -17.33 -3.83
CA THR A 182 7.28 -18.50 -4.10
C THR A 182 7.55 -19.62 -3.11
N ASP A 183 8.83 -19.90 -2.84
CA ASP A 183 9.23 -20.89 -1.84
C ASP A 183 8.76 -20.48 -0.45
N PHE A 184 8.90 -19.20 -0.11
CA PHE A 184 8.40 -18.64 1.13
C PHE A 184 6.89 -18.83 1.26
N ASN A 185 6.09 -18.39 0.29
CA ASN A 185 4.63 -18.50 0.27
C ASN A 185 4.15 -19.95 0.44
N HIS A 186 4.80 -20.90 -0.24
CA HIS A 186 4.47 -22.32 -0.08
C HIS A 186 4.68 -22.81 1.37
N ILE A 187 5.75 -22.34 2.02
CA ILE A 187 6.06 -22.71 3.40
C ILE A 187 5.14 -21.99 4.39
N ILE A 188 4.65 -20.78 4.11
CA ILE A 188 3.80 -20.03 5.04
C ILE A 188 2.28 -20.26 4.87
N ASP A 189 1.88 -21.01 3.84
CA ASP A 189 0.48 -21.41 3.63
C ASP A 189 -0.06 -22.17 4.85
N VAL A 190 -1.15 -21.69 5.45
CA VAL A 190 -1.78 -22.28 6.65
C VAL A 190 -2.78 -23.39 6.30
N GLY A 191 -3.23 -23.45 5.05
CA GLY A 191 -4.31 -24.31 4.61
C GLY A 191 -5.62 -24.03 5.35
N ASP A 192 -6.37 -25.08 5.65
CA ASP A 192 -7.67 -25.00 6.32
C ASP A 192 -7.54 -24.54 7.79
N ILE A 193 -8.24 -23.45 8.14
CA ILE A 193 -8.26 -22.87 9.50
C ILE A 193 -9.61 -23.14 10.17
N ASN A 194 -9.65 -23.99 11.19
CA ASN A 194 -10.84 -24.10 12.03
C ASN A 194 -10.90 -22.91 13.00
N ILE A 195 -11.97 -22.10 12.95
CA ILE A 195 -12.14 -20.94 13.82
C ILE A 195 -12.39 -21.33 15.29
N ASP A 196 -12.87 -22.55 15.55
CA ASP A 196 -13.08 -23.04 16.91
C ASP A 196 -11.74 -23.51 17.55
N TYR A 197 -10.73 -23.86 16.73
CA TYR A 197 -9.41 -24.35 17.15
C TYR A 197 -8.26 -23.82 16.24
N PRO A 198 -8.09 -22.49 16.13
CA PRO A 198 -7.12 -21.88 15.21
C PRO A 198 -5.66 -22.20 15.58
N GLU A 199 -5.39 -22.46 16.85
CA GLU A 199 -4.07 -22.80 17.39
C GLU A 199 -3.46 -24.04 16.72
N ILE A 200 -4.28 -25.01 16.30
CA ILE A 200 -3.83 -26.22 15.60
C ILE A 200 -3.22 -25.86 14.24
N ALA A 201 -3.80 -24.90 13.52
CA ALA A 201 -3.22 -24.40 12.26
C ALA A 201 -1.90 -23.66 12.51
N LEU A 202 -1.86 -22.80 13.53
CA LEU A 202 -0.67 -22.03 13.89
C LEU A 202 0.49 -22.93 14.37
N GLU A 203 0.22 -23.99 15.13
CA GLU A 203 1.26 -24.95 15.54
C GLU A 203 1.83 -25.73 14.35
N ARG A 204 0.97 -26.17 13.41
CA ARG A 204 1.42 -26.82 12.17
C ARG A 204 2.32 -25.88 11.36
N LEU A 205 1.92 -24.61 11.24
CA LEU A 205 2.72 -23.57 10.59
C LEU A 205 4.08 -23.39 11.28
N ARG A 206 4.11 -23.22 12.61
CA ARG A 206 5.35 -23.07 13.38
C ARG A 206 6.30 -24.26 13.18
N LYS A 207 5.78 -25.50 13.18
CA LYS A 207 6.58 -26.70 12.90
C LYS A 207 7.13 -26.71 11.46
N LYS A 208 6.31 -26.34 10.48
CA LYS A 208 6.69 -26.26 9.07
C LYS A 208 7.78 -25.20 8.85
N VAL A 209 7.57 -23.99 9.39
CA VAL A 209 8.52 -22.87 9.34
C VAL A 209 9.82 -23.22 10.07
N GLY A 210 9.75 -23.78 11.28
CA GLY A 210 10.94 -24.15 12.06
C GLY A 210 11.86 -25.12 11.31
N ARG A 211 11.29 -26.12 10.63
CA ARG A 211 12.06 -27.05 9.78
C ARG A 211 12.72 -26.35 8.60
N ALA A 212 12.04 -25.38 7.97
CA ALA A 212 12.60 -24.63 6.86
C ALA A 212 13.75 -23.72 7.32
N VAL A 213 13.56 -22.99 8.43
CA VAL A 213 14.58 -22.15 9.05
C VAL A 213 15.82 -22.96 9.42
N GLU A 214 15.65 -24.16 9.98
CA GLU A 214 16.77 -25.03 10.30
C GLU A 214 17.57 -25.44 9.06
N LYS A 215 16.89 -25.80 7.97
CA LYS A 215 17.53 -26.13 6.69
C LYS A 215 18.31 -24.94 6.12
N LEU A 216 17.74 -23.74 6.16
CA LEU A 216 18.42 -22.52 5.69
C LEU A 216 19.64 -22.19 6.56
N ARG A 217 19.53 -22.35 7.88
CA ARG A 217 20.65 -22.17 8.81
C ARG A 217 21.80 -23.14 8.53
N GLN A 218 21.49 -24.42 8.27
CA GLN A 218 22.49 -25.43 7.94
C GLN A 218 23.17 -25.18 6.59
N ARG A 219 22.44 -24.65 5.61
CA ARG A 219 22.98 -24.30 4.29
C ARG A 219 23.86 -23.04 4.32
N ASN A 220 23.62 -22.14 5.27
CA ASN A 220 24.30 -20.86 5.37
C ASN A 220 25.02 -20.72 6.73
N PRO A 221 26.06 -21.52 7.01
CA PRO A 221 26.73 -21.54 8.32
C PRO A 221 27.34 -20.18 8.70
N ASP A 222 27.81 -19.42 7.71
CA ASP A 222 28.50 -18.13 7.92
C ASP A 222 27.53 -16.92 7.93
N ALA A 223 26.23 -17.14 7.72
CA ALA A 223 25.25 -16.05 7.59
C ALA A 223 24.78 -15.47 8.94
N ARG A 224 25.30 -15.92 10.08
CA ARG A 224 24.79 -15.53 11.40
C ARG A 224 24.81 -14.00 11.61
N GLU A 225 25.91 -13.34 11.27
CA GLU A 225 26.07 -11.90 11.46
C GLU A 225 25.21 -11.10 10.48
N SER A 226 25.24 -11.47 9.19
CA SER A 226 24.46 -10.78 8.16
C SER A 226 22.94 -11.02 8.31
N TYR A 227 22.51 -12.18 8.80
CA TYR A 227 21.12 -12.43 9.20
C TYR A 227 20.69 -11.50 10.34
N GLN A 228 21.53 -11.35 11.37
CA GLN A 228 21.24 -10.45 12.48
C GLN A 228 21.19 -8.99 12.02
N GLN A 229 22.05 -8.59 11.08
CA GLN A 229 22.02 -7.25 10.48
C GLN A 229 20.68 -7.00 9.74
N VAL A 230 20.21 -7.95 8.93
CA VAL A 230 18.89 -7.84 8.26
C VAL A 230 17.77 -7.70 9.28
N LYS A 231 17.83 -8.45 10.39
CA LYS A 231 16.84 -8.37 11.47
C LYS A 231 16.80 -6.99 12.14
N GLU A 232 17.97 -6.40 12.43
CA GLU A 232 18.05 -5.05 12.99
C GLU A 232 17.60 -3.98 11.99
N ASP A 233 17.93 -4.13 10.70
CA ASP A 233 17.45 -3.24 9.64
C ASP A 233 15.93 -3.24 9.55
N MET A 234 15.34 -4.43 9.51
CA MET A 234 13.89 -4.61 9.50
C MET A 234 13.24 -3.92 10.71
N LYS A 235 13.82 -4.08 11.91
CA LYS A 235 13.34 -3.42 13.12
C LYS A 235 13.40 -1.89 13.02
N ARG A 236 14.47 -1.33 12.45
CA ARG A 236 14.59 0.13 12.20
C ARG A 236 13.52 0.64 11.23
N LEU A 237 13.10 -0.18 10.28
CA LEU A 237 12.03 0.13 9.32
C LEU A 237 10.62 -0.10 9.88
N GLY A 238 10.49 -0.52 11.15
CA GLY A 238 9.21 -0.78 11.81
C GLY A 238 8.69 -2.21 11.64
N VAL A 239 9.44 -3.10 11.00
CA VAL A 239 9.08 -4.51 10.83
C VAL A 239 9.54 -5.34 12.03
N ASN A 240 8.60 -6.01 12.67
CA ASN A 240 8.84 -6.86 13.83
C ASN A 240 7.98 -8.12 13.77
N ALA A 241 8.21 -9.04 14.72
CA ALA A 241 7.53 -10.33 14.73
C ALA A 241 6.00 -10.22 14.74
N HIS A 242 5.42 -9.19 15.37
CA HIS A 242 3.96 -9.05 15.50
C HIS A 242 3.27 -8.53 14.24
N ASN A 243 3.99 -7.82 13.36
CA ASN A 243 3.40 -7.18 12.18
C ASN A 243 3.92 -7.73 10.84
N THR A 244 4.72 -8.79 10.86
CA THR A 244 5.30 -9.41 9.66
C THR A 244 4.28 -9.70 8.56
N TYR A 245 3.04 -10.04 8.90
CA TYR A 245 1.97 -10.27 7.92
C TYR A 245 1.72 -9.08 6.98
N LEU A 246 2.02 -7.85 7.41
CA LEU A 246 1.88 -6.66 6.57
C LEU A 246 2.97 -6.55 5.50
N TYR A 247 3.99 -7.39 5.56
CA TYR A 247 5.21 -7.31 4.74
C TYR A 247 5.43 -8.54 3.85
N ILE A 248 4.52 -9.51 3.86
CA ILE A 248 4.53 -10.66 2.95
C ILE A 248 3.72 -10.37 1.68
N GLN A 249 3.80 -11.24 0.67
CA GLN A 249 3.03 -11.05 -0.56
C GLN A 249 1.54 -10.81 -0.27
N GLY A 250 1.02 -9.67 -0.72
CA GLY A 250 -0.35 -9.22 -0.43
C GLY A 250 -1.43 -10.21 -0.84
N HIS A 251 -1.36 -10.73 -2.08
CA HIS A 251 -2.29 -11.78 -2.53
C HIS A 251 -2.21 -13.06 -1.70
N HIS A 252 -1.02 -13.46 -1.24
CA HIS A 252 -0.91 -14.63 -0.37
C HIS A 252 -1.65 -14.40 0.96
N LEU A 253 -1.41 -13.26 1.60
CA LEU A 253 -2.10 -12.89 2.82
C LEU A 253 -3.62 -12.82 2.60
N PHE A 254 -4.05 -12.12 1.57
CA PHE A 254 -5.45 -11.87 1.28
C PHE A 254 -6.19 -13.18 0.97
N ASP A 255 -5.73 -13.93 -0.04
CA ASP A 255 -6.45 -15.07 -0.60
C ASP A 255 -6.30 -16.35 0.24
N HIS A 256 -5.17 -16.55 0.92
CA HIS A 256 -4.87 -17.80 1.62
C HIS A 256 -4.96 -17.72 3.15
N VAL A 257 -5.06 -16.51 3.72
CA VAL A 257 -5.11 -16.33 5.18
C VAL A 257 -6.35 -15.55 5.60
N THR A 258 -6.44 -14.28 5.19
CA THR A 258 -7.45 -13.35 5.71
C THR A 258 -8.84 -13.64 5.18
N LEU A 259 -9.02 -13.77 3.86
CA LEU A 259 -10.34 -14.01 3.27
C LEU A 259 -10.95 -15.34 3.71
N PRO A 260 -10.24 -16.49 3.67
CA PRO A 260 -10.81 -17.77 4.12
C PRO A 260 -11.21 -17.75 5.60
N LEU A 261 -10.44 -17.04 6.44
CA LEU A 261 -10.74 -16.88 7.85
C LEU A 261 -11.98 -16.01 8.06
N LEU A 262 -12.02 -14.85 7.41
CA LEU A 262 -13.15 -13.92 7.45
C LEU A 262 -14.44 -14.60 6.97
N GLU A 263 -14.40 -15.35 5.87
CA GLU A 263 -15.56 -16.07 5.35
C GLU A 263 -16.10 -17.10 6.36
N ARG A 264 -15.24 -17.80 7.09
CA ARG A 264 -15.68 -18.75 8.13
C ARG A 264 -16.38 -18.05 9.29
N VAL A 265 -15.80 -16.96 9.76
CA VAL A 265 -16.40 -16.13 10.81
C VAL A 265 -17.75 -15.58 10.33
N CYS A 266 -17.80 -14.98 9.14
CA CYS A 266 -19.02 -14.47 8.54
C CYS A 266 -20.10 -15.55 8.41
N ASN A 267 -19.74 -16.73 7.89
CA ASN A 267 -20.68 -17.84 7.76
C ASN A 267 -21.25 -18.32 9.11
N ARG A 268 -20.43 -18.34 10.18
CA ARG A 268 -20.90 -18.70 11.53
C ARG A 268 -21.88 -17.64 12.06
N LEU A 269 -21.52 -16.36 11.95
CA LEU A 269 -22.37 -15.23 12.37
C LEU A 269 -23.68 -15.15 11.60
N MET A 270 -23.65 -15.43 10.30
CA MET A 270 -24.86 -15.49 9.48
C MET A 270 -25.79 -16.60 9.95
N ARG A 271 -25.27 -17.81 10.18
CA ARG A 271 -26.07 -18.94 10.71
C ARG A 271 -26.64 -18.64 12.09
N GLU A 272 -25.91 -17.94 12.96
CA GLU A 272 -26.43 -17.51 14.26
C GLU A 272 -27.65 -16.60 14.09
N ARG A 273 -27.57 -15.61 13.18
CA ARG A 273 -28.68 -14.70 12.90
C ARG A 273 -29.87 -15.42 12.25
N GLU A 274 -29.64 -16.31 11.31
CA GLU A 274 -30.71 -17.10 10.67
C GLU A 274 -31.44 -17.99 11.69
N ARG A 275 -30.72 -18.62 12.63
CA ARG A 275 -31.32 -19.41 13.72
C ARG A 275 -32.12 -18.53 14.68
N GLU A 276 -31.64 -17.34 14.97
CA GLU A 276 -32.36 -16.38 15.81
C GLU A 276 -33.68 -15.96 15.16
N ILE A 277 -33.66 -15.58 13.87
CA ILE A 277 -34.86 -15.25 13.08
C ILE A 277 -35.84 -16.43 13.11
N SER A 278 -35.35 -17.65 12.88
CA SER A 278 -36.18 -18.86 12.93
C SER A 278 -36.81 -19.07 14.31
N ARG A 279 -36.06 -18.89 15.39
CA ARG A 279 -36.53 -19.07 16.77
C ARG A 279 -37.56 -18.01 17.20
N LEU A 280 -37.40 -16.76 16.75
CA LEU A 280 -38.24 -15.64 17.15
C LEU A 280 -39.51 -15.48 16.29
N SER A 281 -39.56 -16.11 15.12
CA SER A 281 -40.71 -16.02 14.23
C SER A 281 -41.91 -16.77 14.78
N LEU A 282 -43.06 -16.09 14.90
CA LEU A 282 -44.30 -16.70 15.42
C LEU A 282 -44.98 -17.59 14.36
N HIS A 283 -44.88 -17.22 13.08
CA HIS A 283 -45.51 -17.91 11.96
C HIS A 283 -44.62 -17.91 10.70
N ASN A 284 -44.87 -18.84 9.78
CA ASN A 284 -44.05 -19.03 8.57
C ASN A 284 -43.98 -17.79 7.68
N VAL A 285 -45.06 -17.00 7.55
CA VAL A 285 -45.07 -15.78 6.72
C VAL A 285 -44.10 -14.72 7.27
N GLN A 286 -44.06 -14.55 8.59
CA GLN A 286 -43.13 -13.66 9.26
C GLN A 286 -41.69 -14.14 9.04
N TYR A 287 -41.43 -15.43 9.26
CA TYR A 287 -40.12 -16.04 9.02
C TYR A 287 -39.62 -15.77 7.60
N GLN A 288 -40.43 -16.05 6.57
CA GLN A 288 -40.05 -15.86 5.17
C GLN A 288 -39.75 -14.39 4.83
N THR A 289 -40.46 -13.46 5.46
CA THR A 289 -40.25 -12.02 5.28
C THR A 289 -38.92 -11.59 5.89
N GLU A 290 -38.68 -11.94 7.16
CA GLU A 290 -37.46 -11.56 7.89
C GLU A 290 -36.20 -12.22 7.32
N ILE A 291 -36.25 -13.52 7.00
CA ILE A 291 -35.10 -14.22 6.43
C ILE A 291 -34.71 -13.67 5.05
N SER A 292 -35.71 -13.32 4.23
CA SER A 292 -35.48 -12.70 2.92
C SER A 292 -34.90 -11.29 3.08
N SER A 293 -35.44 -10.49 4.01
CA SER A 293 -34.93 -9.15 4.32
C SER A 293 -33.47 -9.20 4.76
N TYR A 294 -33.14 -10.10 5.68
CA TYR A 294 -31.78 -10.31 6.18
C TYR A 294 -30.82 -10.75 5.06
N ARG A 295 -31.16 -11.79 4.30
CA ARG A 295 -30.32 -12.31 3.21
C ARG A 295 -30.08 -11.31 2.09
N ASN A 296 -31.02 -10.41 1.83
CA ASN A 296 -30.84 -9.33 0.86
C ASN A 296 -29.95 -8.19 1.37
N SER A 297 -29.75 -8.10 2.69
CA SER A 297 -28.99 -7.03 3.34
C SER A 297 -27.54 -7.42 3.65
N VAL A 298 -27.21 -8.71 3.71
CA VAL A 298 -25.82 -9.17 3.94
C VAL A 298 -24.90 -8.84 2.76
N GLY A 299 -23.63 -8.61 3.08
CA GLY A 299 -22.60 -8.24 2.12
C GLY A 299 -21.77 -9.42 1.60
N ASP A 300 -20.86 -9.09 0.68
CA ASP A 300 -19.85 -10.00 0.16
C ASP A 300 -18.50 -9.74 0.87
N ALA A 301 -17.95 -10.77 1.52
CA ALA A 301 -16.75 -10.63 2.36
C ALA A 301 -15.54 -10.14 1.55
N GLN A 302 -15.32 -10.68 0.34
CA GLN A 302 -14.21 -10.30 -0.52
C GLN A 302 -14.30 -8.83 -0.95
N LYS A 303 -15.47 -8.38 -1.40
CA LYS A 303 -15.70 -6.98 -1.80
C LYS A 303 -15.59 -6.02 -0.63
N MET A 304 -16.09 -6.40 0.54
CA MET A 304 -15.97 -5.58 1.75
C MET A 304 -14.52 -5.47 2.20
N LEU A 305 -13.77 -6.57 2.19
CA LEU A 305 -12.35 -6.57 2.55
C LEU A 305 -11.53 -5.71 1.58
N LYS A 306 -11.76 -5.80 0.26
CA LYS A 306 -11.11 -4.91 -0.74
C LYS A 306 -11.40 -3.42 -0.54
N LYS A 307 -12.54 -3.09 0.06
CA LYS A 307 -12.94 -1.71 0.35
C LYS A 307 -12.66 -1.30 1.80
N ASN A 308 -12.05 -2.17 2.59
CA ASN A 308 -11.73 -1.91 3.98
C ASN A 308 -10.77 -0.72 4.07
N MET A 309 -11.21 0.34 4.74
CA MET A 309 -10.39 1.52 5.01
C MET A 309 -9.73 1.49 6.39
N GLY A 310 -9.70 0.33 7.05
CA GLY A 310 -9.08 0.17 8.36
C GLY A 310 -7.58 0.48 8.41
N TYR A 311 -6.91 0.48 7.26
CA TYR A 311 -5.52 0.93 7.14
C TYR A 311 -5.30 2.36 7.62
N LEU A 312 -6.33 3.20 7.70
CA LEU A 312 -6.24 4.57 8.25
C LEU A 312 -5.77 4.60 9.71
N LEU A 313 -5.88 3.47 10.43
CA LEU A 313 -5.40 3.31 11.80
C LEU A 313 -3.97 2.73 11.88
N SER A 314 -3.39 2.34 10.74
CA SER A 314 -2.10 1.66 10.69
C SER A 314 -0.93 2.65 10.78
N PRO A 315 0.20 2.26 11.38
CA PRO A 315 1.42 3.07 11.35
C PRO A 315 1.92 3.37 9.92
N GLN A 316 1.69 2.45 8.97
CA GLN A 316 2.09 2.61 7.58
C GLN A 316 1.32 3.75 6.91
N TYR A 317 0.04 3.94 7.25
CA TYR A 317 -0.72 5.08 6.76
C TYR A 317 -0.13 6.41 7.22
N GLU A 318 0.28 6.52 8.49
CA GLU A 318 0.97 7.71 8.99
C GLU A 318 2.31 7.94 8.26
N GLN A 319 3.07 6.89 7.96
CA GLN A 319 4.28 7.00 7.14
C GLN A 319 4.00 7.55 5.73
N ILE A 320 2.91 7.12 5.09
CA ILE A 320 2.46 7.68 3.80
C ILE A 320 2.15 9.18 3.96
N LEU A 321 1.39 9.53 5.00
CA LEU A 321 1.03 10.93 5.26
C LEU A 321 2.28 11.79 5.50
N ASP A 322 3.24 11.32 6.28
CA ASP A 322 4.45 12.07 6.60
C ASP A 322 5.35 12.22 5.37
N ALA A 323 5.46 11.19 4.53
CA ALA A 323 6.16 11.28 3.25
C ALA A 323 5.51 12.33 2.32
N LEU A 324 4.17 12.32 2.22
CA LEU A 324 3.42 13.33 1.46
C LEU A 324 3.59 14.73 2.06
N LYS A 325 3.48 14.91 3.38
CA LYS A 325 3.69 16.22 4.02
C LYS A 325 5.09 16.74 3.74
N ALA A 326 6.12 15.95 4.00
CA ALA A 326 7.52 16.34 3.78
C ALA A 326 7.78 16.71 2.31
N ALA A 327 7.21 15.95 1.38
CA ALA A 327 7.32 16.23 -0.04
C ALA A 327 6.60 17.50 -0.47
N TRP A 328 5.58 18.00 0.24
CA TRP A 328 4.85 19.21 -0.14
C TRP A 328 5.23 20.47 0.64
N GLU A 329 5.57 20.35 1.93
CA GLU A 329 6.10 21.46 2.73
C GLU A 329 7.43 21.97 2.17
N SER A 330 8.33 21.05 1.80
CA SER A 330 9.57 21.39 1.12
C SER A 330 9.33 22.16 -0.18
N LYS A 331 8.23 21.88 -0.89
CA LYS A 331 7.91 22.51 -2.18
C LYS A 331 7.26 23.89 -2.03
N GLU A 332 6.46 24.11 -1.00
CA GLU A 332 5.92 25.44 -0.69
C GLU A 332 7.04 26.41 -0.25
N ALA A 333 8.03 25.92 0.49
CA ALA A 333 9.23 26.68 0.83
C ALA A 333 10.07 27.04 -0.42
N VAL A 334 10.28 26.10 -1.35
CA VAL A 334 11.01 26.36 -2.60
C VAL A 334 10.24 27.30 -3.55
N SER A 335 8.93 27.12 -3.69
CA SER A 335 8.10 27.99 -4.53
C SER A 335 8.07 29.42 -4.01
N SER A 336 7.95 29.61 -2.69
CA SER A 336 7.96 30.95 -2.07
C SER A 336 9.32 31.64 -2.19
N ALA A 337 10.43 30.90 -2.01
CA ALA A 337 11.78 31.42 -2.25
C ALA A 337 12.00 31.83 -3.72
N SER A 338 11.55 30.99 -4.67
CA SER A 338 11.68 31.24 -6.11
C SER A 338 10.87 32.47 -6.56
N GLN A 339 9.67 32.66 -6.02
CA GLN A 339 8.84 33.84 -6.28
C GLN A 339 9.44 35.11 -5.68
N GLN A 340 10.05 35.03 -4.49
CA GLN A 340 10.76 36.17 -3.89
C GLN A 340 12.00 36.57 -4.69
N GLU A 341 12.75 35.60 -5.24
CA GLU A 341 13.88 35.86 -6.13
C GLU A 341 13.46 36.49 -7.46
N GLN A 342 12.43 35.94 -8.11
CA GLN A 342 11.89 36.52 -9.35
C GLN A 342 11.39 37.96 -9.13
N ASN A 343 10.70 38.23 -8.02
CA ASN A 343 10.26 39.59 -7.68
C ASN A 343 11.42 40.54 -7.38
N LYS A 344 12.53 40.07 -6.80
CA LYS A 344 13.75 40.88 -6.61
C LYS A 344 14.42 41.21 -7.95
N THR A 345 14.51 40.26 -8.87
CA THR A 345 15.10 40.47 -10.20
C THR A 345 14.26 41.45 -11.03
N LEU A 346 12.93 41.30 -11.04
CA LEU A 346 11.99 42.23 -11.67
C LEU A 346 12.07 43.65 -11.10
N ASN A 347 12.23 43.79 -9.77
CA ASN A 347 12.39 45.10 -9.14
C ASN A 347 13.73 45.75 -9.48
N ASN A 348 14.82 44.97 -9.58
CA ASN A 348 16.13 45.48 -9.99
C ASN A 348 16.16 45.92 -11.45
N GLU A 349 15.55 45.15 -12.36
CA GLU A 349 15.44 45.52 -13.79
C GLU A 349 14.59 46.80 -13.97
N ASN A 350 13.49 46.92 -13.22
CA ASN A 350 12.67 48.14 -13.23
C ASN A 350 13.42 49.36 -12.65
N HIS A 351 14.27 49.16 -11.65
CA HIS A 351 15.09 50.24 -11.10
C HIS A 351 16.18 50.69 -12.09
N GLN A 352 16.86 49.75 -12.75
CA GLN A 352 17.87 50.06 -13.77
C GLN A 352 17.28 50.75 -15.00
N ASN A 353 16.09 50.32 -15.47
CA ASN A 353 15.40 50.98 -16.57
C ASN A 353 14.96 52.41 -16.21
N ARG A 354 14.52 52.66 -14.97
CA ARG A 354 14.20 54.02 -14.50
C ARG A 354 15.42 54.94 -14.45
N GLU A 355 16.57 54.43 -14.02
CA GLU A 355 17.82 55.20 -14.01
C GLU A 355 18.35 55.48 -15.43
N ALA A 356 18.25 54.52 -16.35
CA ALA A 356 18.62 54.71 -17.75
C ALA A 356 17.73 55.75 -18.44
N THR A 357 16.42 55.74 -18.17
CA THR A 357 15.47 56.72 -18.71
C THR A 357 15.71 58.12 -18.15
N PHE A 358 16.17 58.23 -16.90
CA PHE A 358 16.52 59.52 -16.29
C PHE A 358 17.84 60.10 -16.84
N ARG A 359 18.82 59.24 -17.16
CA ARG A 359 20.08 59.66 -17.79
C ARG A 359 19.94 60.07 -19.26
N ALA A 360 18.97 59.53 -20.00
CA ALA A 360 18.71 59.90 -21.39
C ALA A 360 17.90 61.21 -21.56
N ARG A 361 17.41 61.81 -20.46
CA ARG A 361 16.66 63.08 -20.44
C ARG A 361 17.47 64.28 -19.93
N LYS A 362 18.76 64.07 -19.64
CA LYS A 362 19.76 65.13 -19.47
C LYS A 362 20.64 65.14 -20.72
#